data_AF-A0A2V6J7W3-F1
#
_entry.id   AF-A0A2V6J7W3-F1
#
_cell.length_a   1.000
_cell.length_b   1.000
_cell.length_c   1.000
_cell.angle_alpha   90.00
_cell.angle_beta   90.00
_cell.angle_gamma   90.00
#
_symmetry.space_group_name_H-M   'P 1'
#
loop_
_entity.id
_entity.type
_entity.pdbx_description
1 polymer ?
#
loop_
_entity_poly.entity_id
_entity_poly.type
_entity_poly.pdbx_seq_one_letter_code
_entity_poly.pdbx_strand_id
1 'polypeptide(L)'
;MKMTTSAIPLIGAITLVSCANPSPQSANFGCSGTDSPDHQLRACIVEVGKFPPPLNESRVDIRDTSGKLVASRNFGSPKGDEGRSVVHSAWTPDSNFFVFSTQSSGGHSPWHWNTYFYSRKKNKFALLDDTIGAVIKSNFKVKAPDIVEATVQGTASDPSDIQTGHVATRHLGSL
;
A
#
# COMPACT_ATOMS: atom_id res chain seq x y z
N MET A 1 65.54 24.65 52.59
CA MET A 1 64.83 24.07 51.43
C MET A 1 63.60 23.32 51.91
N LYS A 2 62.40 23.81 51.57
CA LYS A 2 61.19 23.02 51.23
C LYS A 2 60.06 24.01 50.97
N MET A 3 59.87 24.35 49.68
CA MET A 3 58.67 24.98 49.16
C MET A 3 57.54 23.95 49.20
N THR A 4 56.34 24.35 49.63
CA THR A 4 55.11 23.60 49.35
C THR A 4 54.14 24.50 48.61
N THR A 5 53.84 24.04 47.40
CA THR A 5 53.10 24.71 46.33
C THR A 5 51.59 24.59 46.58
N SER A 6 50.85 25.69 46.41
CA SER A 6 49.38 25.72 46.35
C SER A 6 48.88 25.10 45.04
N ALA A 7 47.88 24.23 45.13
CA ALA A 7 47.16 23.68 43.98
C ALA A 7 45.96 24.57 43.63
N ILE A 8 45.89 25.02 42.37
CA ILE A 8 44.76 25.73 41.76
C ILE A 8 43.90 24.67 41.06
N PRO A 9 42.57 24.61 41.27
CA PRO A 9 41.73 23.70 40.51
C PRO A 9 41.46 24.29 39.11
N LEU A 10 41.77 23.51 38.09
CA LEU A 10 41.47 23.78 36.69
C LEU A 10 40.00 23.43 36.44
N ILE A 11 39.14 24.43 36.24
CA ILE A 11 37.75 24.23 35.82
C ILE A 11 37.77 23.96 34.31
N GLY A 12 37.66 22.68 33.93
CA GLY A 12 37.50 22.27 32.53
C GLY A 12 36.08 22.56 32.04
N ALA A 13 35.95 23.43 31.06
CA ALA A 13 34.68 23.67 30.38
C ALA A 13 34.41 22.51 29.39
N ILE A 14 33.36 21.73 29.67
CA ILE A 14 32.84 20.69 28.75
C ILE A 14 31.94 21.39 27.75
N THR A 15 32.37 21.51 26.50
CA THR A 15 31.51 21.94 25.39
C THR A 15 30.64 20.77 24.94
N LEU A 16 29.36 20.81 25.31
CA LEU A 16 28.35 19.92 24.75
C LEU A 16 28.10 20.31 23.29
N VAL A 17 28.68 19.56 22.36
CA VAL A 17 28.32 19.64 20.94
C VAL A 17 26.93 19.02 20.81
N SER A 18 25.91 19.87 20.81
CA SER A 18 24.55 19.46 20.48
C SER A 18 24.49 19.14 18.99
N CYS A 19 24.51 17.85 18.64
CA CYS A 19 24.12 17.40 17.31
C CYS A 19 22.65 17.80 17.10
N ALA A 20 22.41 18.94 16.45
CA ALA A 20 21.08 19.30 15.99
C ALA A 20 20.67 18.26 14.95
N ASN A 21 19.84 17.29 15.36
CA ASN A 21 19.18 16.41 14.39
C ASN A 21 18.41 17.31 13.42
N PRO A 22 18.61 17.18 12.10
CA PRO A 22 17.84 17.96 11.15
C PRO A 22 16.35 17.74 11.44
N SER A 23 15.59 18.84 11.51
CA SER A 23 14.14 18.80 11.69
C SER A 23 13.54 17.80 10.69
N PRO A 24 12.61 16.92 11.09
CA PRO A 24 11.98 15.98 10.17
C PRO A 24 11.48 16.73 8.94
N GLN A 25 12.10 16.50 7.79
CA GLN A 25 11.66 17.10 6.55
C GLN A 25 10.22 16.62 6.32
N SER A 26 9.29 17.56 6.13
CA SER A 26 7.89 17.23 5.86
C SER A 26 7.84 16.21 4.73
N ALA A 27 7.13 15.10 4.93
CA ALA A 27 6.99 14.07 3.91
C ALA A 27 6.50 14.71 2.60
N ASN A 28 7.21 14.45 1.52
CA ASN A 28 6.85 14.88 0.18
C ASN A 28 6.67 13.65 -0.69
N PHE A 29 5.49 13.04 -0.66
CA PHE A 29 5.20 11.86 -1.46
C PHE A 29 5.10 12.15 -2.96
N GLY A 30 5.05 13.42 -3.40
CA GLY A 30 4.96 13.78 -4.81
C GLY A 30 3.68 13.31 -5.54
N CYS A 31 2.65 12.89 -4.80
CA CYS A 31 1.35 12.48 -5.34
C CYS A 31 0.21 12.60 -4.30
N SER A 32 -1.02 12.71 -4.79
CA SER A 32 -2.22 12.44 -4.01
C SER A 32 -2.43 10.93 -3.87
N GLY A 33 -2.96 10.48 -2.74
CA GLY A 33 -3.09 9.06 -2.46
C GLY A 33 -3.43 8.78 -1.00
N THR A 34 -3.36 7.51 -0.62
CA THR A 34 -3.59 7.08 0.77
C THR A 34 -2.27 6.74 1.43
N ASP A 35 -2.05 7.29 2.63
CA ASP A 35 -0.88 6.99 3.45
C ASP A 35 -1.02 5.64 4.12
N SER A 36 0.10 4.92 4.19
CA SER A 36 0.27 3.83 5.13
C SER A 36 0.10 4.34 6.57
N PRO A 37 -0.43 3.53 7.50
CA PRO A 37 -0.64 3.95 8.88
C PRO A 37 0.61 4.46 9.62
N ASP A 38 1.81 3.99 9.26
CA ASP A 38 3.08 4.46 9.81
C ASP A 38 3.65 5.70 9.09
N HIS A 39 2.92 6.23 8.11
CA HIS A 39 3.24 7.40 7.31
C HIS A 39 4.59 7.32 6.57
N GLN A 40 5.12 6.12 6.32
CA GLN A 40 6.38 5.95 5.60
C GLN A 40 6.19 5.80 4.09
N LEU A 41 5.03 5.34 3.67
CA LEU A 41 4.67 5.12 2.27
C LEU A 41 3.31 5.76 1.93
N ARG A 42 3.16 6.17 0.68
CA ARG A 42 1.88 6.56 0.08
C ARG A 42 1.59 5.70 -1.14
N ALA A 43 0.36 5.22 -1.25
CA ALA A 43 -0.15 4.60 -2.46
C ALA A 43 -0.90 5.65 -3.30
N CYS A 44 -0.38 5.94 -4.48
CA CYS A 44 -0.96 6.84 -5.46
C CYS A 44 -1.72 6.02 -6.52
N ILE A 45 -2.98 6.35 -6.76
CA ILE A 45 -3.74 5.82 -7.90
C ILE A 45 -3.70 6.89 -8.99
N VAL A 46 -3.02 6.58 -10.09
CA VAL A 46 -2.79 7.49 -11.22
C VAL A 46 -3.67 7.06 -12.37
N GLU A 47 -4.42 8.00 -12.94
CA GLU A 47 -5.24 7.75 -14.12
C GLU A 47 -4.35 7.65 -15.36
N VAL A 48 -4.56 6.61 -16.17
CA VAL A 48 -3.77 6.35 -17.39
C VAL A 48 -4.64 5.99 -18.61
N GLY A 49 -5.94 5.76 -18.40
CA GLY A 49 -6.89 5.42 -19.46
C GLY A 49 -7.51 6.63 -20.16
N LYS A 50 -8.26 6.37 -21.24
CA LYS A 50 -8.90 7.42 -22.07
C LYS A 50 -10.27 7.87 -21.56
N PHE A 51 -10.93 7.01 -20.80
CA PHE A 51 -12.28 7.25 -20.28
C PHE A 51 -12.22 7.94 -18.91
N PRO A 52 -13.27 8.66 -18.49
CA PRO A 52 -13.37 9.18 -17.14
C PRO A 52 -13.67 8.06 -16.12
N PRO A 53 -13.51 8.32 -14.80
CA PRO A 53 -13.96 7.43 -13.76
C PRO A 53 -15.44 7.03 -13.89
N PRO A 54 -15.82 5.79 -13.53
CA PRO A 54 -14.96 4.75 -12.94
C PRO A 54 -14.26 3.85 -13.98
N LEU A 55 -14.33 4.16 -15.28
CA LEU A 55 -13.74 3.34 -16.35
C LEU A 55 -12.33 3.79 -16.76
N ASN A 56 -11.79 4.80 -16.08
CA ASN A 56 -10.44 5.28 -16.29
C ASN A 56 -9.42 4.25 -15.80
N GLU A 57 -8.71 3.61 -16.74
CA GLU A 57 -7.65 2.68 -16.38
C GLU A 57 -6.64 3.34 -15.43
N SER A 58 -6.09 2.56 -14.51
CA SER A 58 -5.28 3.09 -13.42
C SER A 58 -3.89 2.47 -13.38
N ARG A 59 -2.94 3.21 -12.84
CA ARG A 59 -1.64 2.72 -12.37
C ARG A 59 -1.57 2.95 -10.87
N VAL A 60 -1.06 1.96 -10.13
CA VAL A 60 -0.80 2.09 -8.69
C VAL A 60 0.70 2.30 -8.49
N ASP A 61 1.06 3.45 -7.93
CA ASP A 61 2.43 3.80 -7.55
C ASP A 61 2.55 3.76 -6.02
N ILE A 62 3.60 3.14 -5.49
CA ILE A 62 3.98 3.25 -4.08
C ILE A 62 5.17 4.19 -4.00
N ARG A 63 5.08 5.23 -3.16
CA ARG A 63 6.15 6.22 -2.97
C ARG A 63 6.56 6.35 -1.52
N ASP A 64 7.83 6.61 -1.28
CA ASP A 64 8.34 6.93 0.06
C ASP A 64 8.19 8.42 0.40
N THR A 65 8.56 8.79 1.63
CA THR A 65 8.46 10.15 2.16
C THR A 65 9.33 11.18 1.42
N SER A 66 10.30 10.74 0.61
CA SER A 66 11.08 11.61 -0.28
C SER A 66 10.41 11.81 -1.65
N GLY A 67 9.34 11.06 -1.92
CA GLY A 67 8.60 11.08 -3.18
C GLY A 67 9.16 10.13 -4.22
N LYS A 68 10.19 9.36 -3.85
CA LYS A 68 10.79 8.34 -4.72
C LYS A 68 9.81 7.19 -4.94
N LEU A 69 9.72 6.76 -6.19
CA LEU A 69 8.94 5.59 -6.58
C LEU A 69 9.60 4.31 -6.06
N VAL A 70 8.86 3.58 -5.22
CA VAL A 70 9.29 2.34 -4.56
C VAL A 70 8.83 1.12 -5.37
N ALA A 71 7.60 1.16 -5.87
CA ALA A 71 7.03 0.15 -6.75
C ALA A 71 5.93 0.76 -7.63
N SER A 72 5.67 0.16 -8.79
CA SER A 72 4.56 0.56 -9.66
C SER A 72 3.93 -0.66 -10.33
N ARG A 73 2.61 -0.60 -10.53
CA ARG A 73 1.86 -1.56 -11.35
C ARG A 73 0.89 -0.83 -12.26
N ASN A 74 1.11 -0.95 -13.56
CA ASN A 74 0.27 -0.36 -14.58
C ASN A 74 -0.83 -1.32 -15.02
N PHE A 75 -2.08 -0.87 -15.01
CA PHE A 75 -3.24 -1.60 -15.54
C PHE A 75 -3.82 -0.94 -16.80
N GLY A 76 -3.08 0.01 -17.40
CA GLY A 76 -3.42 0.60 -18.67
C GLY A 76 -3.29 -0.40 -19.82
N SER A 77 -4.23 -0.35 -20.76
CA SER A 77 -4.17 -1.06 -22.04
C SER A 77 -3.52 -0.19 -23.11
N PRO A 78 -3.01 -0.76 -24.21
CA PRO A 78 -2.37 0.02 -25.28
C PRO A 78 -3.25 1.11 -25.90
N LYS A 79 -4.57 0.89 -25.93
CA LYS A 79 -5.57 1.83 -26.48
C LYS A 79 -6.29 2.64 -25.40
N GLY A 80 -6.07 2.35 -24.13
CA GLY A 80 -6.66 3.07 -23.00
C GLY A 80 -8.12 2.72 -22.69
N ASP A 81 -8.67 1.64 -23.27
CA ASP A 81 -10.07 1.22 -23.12
C ASP A 81 -10.31 -0.19 -22.58
N GLU A 82 -9.33 -1.10 -22.63
CA GLU A 82 -9.50 -2.54 -22.33
C GLU A 82 -8.72 -3.03 -21.10
N GLY A 83 -8.18 -2.11 -20.30
CA GLY A 83 -7.41 -2.37 -19.09
C GLY A 83 -8.29 -2.48 -17.85
N ARG A 84 -7.78 -1.98 -16.72
CA ARG A 84 -8.49 -2.02 -15.43
C ARG A 84 -8.35 -0.73 -14.63
N SER A 85 -9.40 -0.36 -13.92
CA SER A 85 -9.45 0.79 -13.02
C SER A 85 -9.50 0.34 -11.56
N VAL A 86 -8.83 1.05 -10.65
CA VAL A 86 -8.93 0.78 -9.21
C VAL A 86 -10.24 1.36 -8.68
N VAL A 87 -11.01 0.56 -7.94
CA VAL A 87 -12.35 0.96 -7.45
C VAL A 87 -12.48 0.96 -5.94
N HIS A 88 -11.62 0.22 -5.25
CA HIS A 88 -11.56 0.18 -3.79
C HIS A 88 -10.13 -0.10 -3.37
N SER A 89 -9.68 0.52 -2.29
CA SER A 89 -8.32 0.30 -1.77
C SER A 89 -8.20 0.62 -0.28
N ALA A 90 -7.25 -0.03 0.38
CA ALA A 90 -6.92 0.22 1.78
C ALA A 90 -5.51 -0.29 2.12
N TRP A 91 -4.85 0.38 3.07
CA TRP A 91 -3.67 -0.16 3.73
C TRP A 91 -4.07 -1.12 4.86
N THR A 92 -3.25 -2.14 5.11
CA THR A 92 -3.34 -2.93 6.33
C THR A 92 -2.94 -2.11 7.55
N PRO A 93 -3.58 -2.29 8.72
CA PRO A 93 -3.24 -1.57 9.95
C PRO A 93 -1.76 -1.62 10.34
N ASP A 94 -1.07 -2.72 10.00
CA ASP A 94 0.35 -2.90 10.26
C ASP A 94 1.29 -2.22 9.23
N SER A 95 0.75 -1.50 8.24
CA SER A 95 1.48 -0.82 7.17
C SER A 95 2.30 -1.73 6.24
N ASN A 96 2.13 -3.05 6.30
CA ASN A 96 2.92 -3.98 5.50
C ASN A 96 2.33 -4.24 4.12
N PHE A 97 1.03 -3.99 3.93
CA PHE A 97 0.35 -4.26 2.67
C PHE A 97 -0.59 -3.14 2.25
N PHE A 98 -0.65 -2.90 0.94
CA PHE A 98 -1.67 -2.06 0.33
C PHE A 98 -2.54 -2.92 -0.58
N VAL A 99 -3.82 -3.05 -0.26
CA VAL A 99 -4.78 -3.92 -0.95
C VAL A 99 -5.68 -3.07 -1.81
N PHE A 100 -6.03 -3.55 -3.00
CA PHE A 100 -6.94 -2.83 -3.89
C PHE A 100 -7.66 -3.77 -4.85
N SER A 101 -8.93 -3.46 -5.13
CA SER A 101 -9.74 -4.16 -6.13
C SER A 101 -9.84 -3.32 -7.39
N THR A 102 -9.92 -4.01 -8.51
CA THR A 102 -9.99 -3.40 -9.84
C THR A 102 -11.19 -3.90 -10.61
N GLN A 103 -11.79 -3.06 -11.46
CA GLN A 103 -12.80 -3.49 -12.43
C GLN A 103 -12.25 -3.39 -13.86
N SER A 104 -12.83 -4.13 -14.80
CA SER A 104 -12.50 -3.99 -16.22
C SER A 104 -13.03 -2.65 -16.75
N SER A 105 -12.21 -1.92 -17.51
CA SER A 105 -12.65 -0.71 -18.21
C SER A 105 -13.41 -1.03 -19.52
N GLY A 106 -13.09 -2.16 -20.14
CA GLY A 106 -13.65 -2.59 -21.43
C GLY A 106 -14.90 -3.47 -21.33
N GLY A 107 -15.37 -3.77 -20.11
CA GLY A 107 -16.57 -4.57 -19.88
C GLY A 107 -16.37 -6.10 -19.94
N HIS A 108 -15.14 -6.58 -20.10
CA HIS A 108 -14.85 -8.01 -19.98
C HIS A 108 -14.99 -8.47 -18.53
N SER A 109 -15.66 -9.60 -18.33
CA SER A 109 -15.93 -10.20 -17.01
C SER A 109 -16.44 -9.16 -16.00
N PRO A 110 -17.61 -8.53 -16.24
CA PRO A 110 -18.13 -7.44 -15.39
C PRO A 110 -18.46 -7.90 -13.97
N TRP A 111 -18.47 -9.22 -13.74
CA TRP A 111 -18.66 -9.88 -12.45
C TRP A 111 -17.35 -10.07 -11.66
N HIS A 112 -16.17 -9.74 -12.22
CA HIS A 112 -14.88 -10.08 -11.63
C HIS A 112 -14.06 -8.85 -11.24
N TRP A 113 -13.85 -8.70 -9.93
CA TRP A 113 -13.10 -7.60 -9.33
C TRP A 113 -11.71 -8.05 -8.87
N ASN A 114 -10.81 -8.34 -9.81
CA ASN A 114 -9.41 -8.71 -9.51
C ASN A 114 -8.86 -7.87 -8.37
N THR A 115 -8.49 -8.53 -7.28
CA THR A 115 -7.99 -7.90 -6.08
C THR A 115 -6.51 -8.19 -5.95
N TYR A 116 -5.73 -7.14 -5.78
CA TYR A 116 -4.28 -7.20 -5.67
C TYR A 116 -3.84 -6.71 -4.30
N PHE A 117 -2.60 -7.03 -3.96
CA PHE A 117 -1.92 -6.38 -2.85
C PHE A 117 -0.46 -6.07 -3.21
N TYR A 118 0.05 -4.95 -2.72
CA TYR A 118 1.47 -4.68 -2.58
C TYR A 118 1.96 -5.23 -1.24
N SER A 119 3.11 -5.89 -1.21
CA SER A 119 3.82 -6.27 0.01
C SER A 119 5.06 -5.39 0.16
N ARG A 120 5.14 -4.66 1.27
CA ARG A 120 6.29 -3.81 1.61
C ARG A 120 7.58 -4.60 1.76
N LYS A 121 7.52 -5.72 2.51
CA LYS A 121 8.68 -6.60 2.75
C LYS A 121 9.25 -7.17 1.44
N LYS A 122 8.37 -7.59 0.53
CA LYS A 122 8.78 -8.18 -0.77
C LYS A 122 9.02 -7.11 -1.85
N ASN A 123 8.63 -5.87 -1.59
CA ASN A 123 8.56 -4.76 -2.55
C ASN A 123 7.91 -5.15 -3.89
N LYS A 124 6.79 -5.88 -3.85
CA LYS A 124 6.14 -6.45 -5.03
C LYS A 124 4.62 -6.46 -4.90
N PHE A 125 3.96 -6.38 -6.05
CA PHE A 125 2.52 -6.62 -6.17
C PHE A 125 2.23 -8.09 -6.49
N ALA A 126 1.17 -8.64 -5.91
CA ALA A 126 0.64 -9.97 -6.19
C ALA A 126 -0.89 -9.92 -6.36
N LEU A 127 -1.44 -10.92 -7.05
CA LEU A 127 -2.89 -11.10 -7.19
C LEU A 127 -3.39 -11.90 -5.97
N LEU A 128 -4.38 -11.37 -5.26
CA LEU A 128 -4.98 -12.03 -4.10
C LEU A 128 -5.86 -13.20 -4.54
N ASP A 129 -6.56 -13.06 -5.68
CA ASP A 129 -7.44 -14.08 -6.25
C ASP A 129 -6.74 -15.45 -6.42
N ASP A 130 -5.43 -15.47 -6.68
CA ASP A 130 -4.62 -16.69 -6.76
C ASP A 130 -4.61 -17.50 -5.44
N THR A 131 -5.01 -16.88 -4.33
CA THR A 131 -4.95 -17.46 -2.98
C THR A 131 -6.32 -17.67 -2.34
N ILE A 132 -7.35 -16.97 -2.81
CA ILE A 132 -8.70 -17.00 -2.23
C ILE A 132 -9.81 -17.31 -3.25
N GLY A 133 -9.48 -17.39 -4.54
CA GLY A 133 -10.47 -17.53 -5.61
C GLY A 133 -10.91 -16.19 -6.22
N ALA A 134 -11.70 -16.27 -7.29
CA ALA A 134 -12.12 -15.10 -8.05
C ALA A 134 -13.04 -14.18 -7.24
N VAL A 135 -12.65 -12.92 -7.06
CA VAL A 135 -13.41 -11.94 -6.25
C VAL A 135 -14.62 -11.38 -7.01
N ILE A 136 -15.81 -11.48 -6.41
CA ILE A 136 -17.09 -11.12 -7.06
C ILE A 136 -17.78 -9.89 -6.45
N LYS A 137 -17.12 -9.16 -5.55
CA LYS A 137 -17.56 -7.85 -5.04
C LYS A 137 -16.36 -6.93 -4.95
N SER A 138 -16.50 -5.66 -5.34
CA SER A 138 -15.41 -4.67 -5.27
C SER A 138 -14.95 -4.36 -3.85
N ASN A 139 -15.84 -4.48 -2.88
CA ASN A 139 -15.58 -4.11 -1.50
C ASN A 139 -15.02 -5.32 -0.74
N PHE A 140 -13.82 -5.15 -0.19
CA PHE A 140 -13.22 -6.04 0.80
C PHE A 140 -13.09 -5.30 2.14
N LYS A 141 -12.86 -6.07 3.20
CA LYS A 141 -12.53 -5.54 4.52
C LYS A 141 -11.09 -5.89 4.86
N VAL A 142 -10.44 -4.96 5.57
CA VAL A 142 -9.11 -5.19 6.15
C VAL A 142 -9.24 -5.17 7.66
N LYS A 143 -8.65 -6.17 8.33
CA LYS A 143 -8.60 -6.29 9.79
C LYS A 143 -7.16 -6.42 10.25
N ALA A 144 -6.91 -6.02 11.50
CA ALA A 144 -5.58 -6.10 12.08
C ALA A 144 -5.09 -7.55 12.22
N PRO A 145 -3.78 -7.80 12.10
CA PRO A 145 -2.78 -6.84 11.60
C PRO A 145 -2.86 -6.66 10.07
N ASP A 146 -3.17 -7.75 9.35
CA ASP A 146 -2.99 -7.88 7.90
C ASP A 146 -3.98 -8.87 7.24
N ILE A 147 -5.19 -8.97 7.81
CA ILE A 147 -6.24 -9.87 7.35
C ILE A 147 -7.08 -9.18 6.28
N VAL A 148 -7.34 -9.86 5.16
CA VAL A 148 -8.28 -9.44 4.13
C VAL A 148 -9.47 -10.40 4.09
N GLU A 149 -10.68 -9.85 4.10
CA GLU A 149 -11.93 -10.56 3.86
C GLU A 149 -12.55 -10.06 2.56
N ALA A 150 -12.73 -10.95 1.58
CA ALA A 150 -13.34 -10.64 0.29
C ALA A 150 -14.43 -11.65 -0.05
N THR A 151 -15.43 -11.23 -0.82
CA THR A 151 -16.46 -12.14 -1.34
C THR A 151 -15.99 -12.72 -2.66
N VAL A 152 -15.87 -14.04 -2.73
CA VAL A 152 -15.36 -14.79 -3.89
C VAL A 152 -16.44 -15.69 -4.48
N GLN A 153 -16.23 -16.12 -5.72
CA GLN A 153 -17.13 -17.00 -6.45
C GLN A 153 -17.39 -18.31 -5.69
N GLY A 154 -18.62 -18.80 -5.84
CA GLY A 154 -19.05 -20.10 -5.39
C GLY A 154 -19.65 -20.09 -3.99
N THR A 155 -20.45 -21.09 -3.71
CA THR A 155 -20.98 -21.45 -2.39
C THR A 155 -20.74 -22.94 -2.17
N ALA A 156 -21.02 -23.44 -0.97
CA ALA A 156 -20.93 -24.88 -0.69
C ALA A 156 -21.86 -25.72 -1.58
N SER A 157 -23.03 -25.18 -1.95
CA SER A 157 -24.04 -25.86 -2.78
C SER A 157 -23.89 -25.58 -4.28
N ASP A 158 -23.28 -24.45 -4.65
CA ASP A 158 -23.08 -24.04 -6.03
C ASP A 158 -21.72 -23.37 -6.20
N PRO A 159 -20.67 -24.10 -6.61
CA PRO A 159 -19.34 -23.55 -6.86
C PRO A 159 -19.28 -22.51 -7.98
N SER A 160 -20.32 -22.40 -8.81
CA SER A 160 -20.36 -21.46 -9.94
C SER A 160 -21.00 -20.11 -9.58
N ASP A 161 -21.61 -19.99 -8.40
CA ASP A 161 -22.36 -18.79 -8.00
C ASP A 161 -21.50 -17.52 -8.00
N ILE A 162 -21.81 -16.60 -8.91
CA ILE A 162 -21.20 -15.27 -9.03
C ILE A 162 -22.11 -14.15 -8.50
N GLN A 163 -23.30 -14.47 -8.01
CA GLN A 163 -24.24 -13.48 -7.48
C GLN A 163 -24.04 -13.28 -5.98
N THR A 164 -24.01 -14.38 -5.23
CA THR A 164 -23.87 -14.35 -3.76
C THR A 164 -22.45 -14.63 -3.35
N GLY A 165 -21.92 -15.77 -3.81
CA GLY A 165 -20.58 -16.26 -3.46
C GLY A 165 -20.43 -16.58 -1.97
N HIS A 166 -19.19 -16.57 -1.49
CA HIS A 166 -18.88 -16.74 -0.06
C HIS A 166 -17.73 -15.83 0.37
N VAL A 167 -17.62 -15.58 1.68
CA VAL A 167 -16.51 -14.80 2.23
C VAL A 167 -15.29 -15.70 2.37
N ALA A 168 -14.20 -15.34 1.71
CA ALA A 168 -12.88 -15.90 1.93
C ALA A 168 -12.04 -14.95 2.79
N THR A 169 -11.26 -15.52 3.71
CA THR A 169 -10.39 -14.79 4.64
C THR A 169 -8.95 -15.17 4.40
N ARG A 170 -8.04 -14.19 4.35
CA ARG A 170 -6.60 -14.43 4.17
C ARG A 170 -5.74 -13.54 5.06
N HIS A 171 -4.79 -14.14 5.75
CA HIS A 171 -3.65 -13.43 6.36
C HIS A 171 -2.57 -13.21 5.30
N LEU A 172 -2.23 -11.95 5.02
CA LEU A 172 -1.25 -11.64 3.97
C LEU A 172 0.20 -11.92 4.39
N GLY A 173 0.53 -11.79 5.67
CA GLY A 173 1.86 -12.06 6.22
C GLY A 173 2.28 -13.53 6.18
N SER A 174 1.35 -14.45 5.94
CA SER A 174 1.63 -15.88 5.77
C SER A 174 1.88 -16.30 4.31
N LEU A 175 1.85 -15.36 3.36
CA LEU A 175 2.15 -15.57 1.93
C LEU A 175 3.62 -15.24 1.63
#